data_AF-A0AA35CHW5-F1
#
_entry.id   AF-A0AA35CHW5-F1
#
_cell.length_a   1.000
_cell.length_b   1.000
_cell.length_c   1.000
_cell.angle_alpha   90.00
_cell.angle_beta   90.00
_cell.angle_gamma   90.00
#
_symmetry.space_group_name_H-M   'P 1'
#
loop_
_entity.id
_entity.type
_entity.pdbx_description
1 polymer ?
#
loop_
_entity_poly.entity_id
_entity_poly.type
_entity_poly.pdbx_seq_one_letter_code
_entity_poly.pdbx_strand_id
1 'polypeptide(L)'
;MSLPPRMRALAPEEVDPAARPVFDRFLQERGNIPNLFRTLARRPEIMTAYANLLHAVTYTGTVDVQLKELCILRVSQINDSAY
;
A
#
# COMPACT_ATOMS: atom_id res chain seq x y z
N MET A 1 -12.26 17.60 -8.99
CA MET A 1 -11.97 16.53 -9.99
C MET A 1 -10.51 16.13 -9.78
N SER A 2 -10.24 14.90 -9.33
CA SER A 2 -8.87 14.46 -9.03
C SER A 2 -8.06 14.32 -10.32
N LEU A 3 -6.81 14.78 -10.32
CA LEU A 3 -5.92 14.65 -11.48
C LEU A 3 -5.56 13.17 -11.70
N PRO A 4 -5.43 12.71 -12.96
CA PRO A 4 -5.01 11.34 -13.23
C PRO A 4 -3.61 11.10 -12.63
N PRO A 5 -3.33 9.87 -12.14
CA PRO A 5 -2.03 9.55 -11.58
C PRO A 5 -0.94 9.70 -12.66
N ARG A 6 0.17 10.38 -12.32
CA ARG A 6 1.30 10.58 -13.24
C ARG A 6 1.97 9.26 -13.66
N MET A 7 1.81 8.23 -12.83
CA MET A 7 2.37 6.90 -13.05
C MET A 7 1.24 5.88 -13.18
N ARG A 8 1.30 5.04 -14.21
CA ARG A 8 0.37 3.93 -14.38
C ARG A 8 0.63 2.84 -13.33
N ALA A 9 -0.44 2.27 -12.80
CA ALA A 9 -0.35 1.09 -11.95
C ALA A 9 0.09 -0.13 -12.78
N LEU A 10 1.12 -0.86 -12.32
CA LEU A 10 1.59 -2.08 -12.98
C LEU A 10 0.67 -3.26 -12.70
N ALA A 11 0.43 -4.09 -13.71
CA ALA A 11 -0.21 -5.39 -13.59
C ALA A 11 0.78 -6.43 -13.00
N PRO A 12 0.31 -7.51 -12.35
CA PRO A 12 1.19 -8.52 -11.75
C PRO A 12 2.19 -9.16 -12.73
N GLU A 13 1.86 -9.20 -14.02
CA GLU A 13 2.69 -9.77 -15.07
C GLU A 13 3.83 -8.83 -15.48
N GLU A 14 3.70 -7.53 -15.20
CA GLU A 14 4.65 -6.48 -15.57
C GLU A 14 5.72 -6.20 -14.50
N VAL A 15 5.58 -6.77 -13.30
CA VAL A 15 6.50 -6.50 -12.18
C VAL A 15 7.71 -7.42 -12.19
N ASP A 16 8.83 -6.91 -11.68
CA ASP A 16 10.01 -7.69 -11.38
C ASP A 16 9.64 -8.91 -10.51
N PRO A 17 10.18 -10.12 -10.77
CA PRO A 17 9.93 -11.29 -9.94
C PRO A 17 10.12 -11.06 -8.43
N ALA A 18 11.03 -10.17 -8.03
CA ALA A 18 11.25 -9.81 -6.63
C ALA A 18 10.06 -9.09 -5.97
N ALA A 19 9.16 -8.48 -6.75
CA ALA A 19 7.95 -7.82 -6.25
C ALA A 19 6.77 -8.77 -6.06
N ARG A 20 6.74 -9.92 -6.74
CA ARG A 20 5.62 -10.87 -6.74
C ARG A 20 5.21 -11.37 -5.35
N PRO A 21 6.15 -11.72 -4.44
CA PRO A 21 5.76 -12.19 -3.11
C PRO A 21 4.88 -11.20 -2.32
N VAL A 22 5.12 -9.90 -2.48
CA VAL A 22 4.31 -8.86 -1.83
C VAL A 22 2.92 -8.77 -2.46
N PHE A 23 2.82 -8.91 -3.79
CA PHE A 23 1.53 -8.92 -4.50
C PHE A 23 0.70 -10.13 -4.12
N ASP A 24 1.30 -11.32 -4.09
CA ASP A 24 0.63 -12.56 -3.73
C ASP A 24 0.08 -12.48 -2.30
N ARG A 25 0.86 -11.92 -1.37
CA ARG A 25 0.40 -11.67 0.00
C ARG A 25 -0.84 -10.76 0.03
N PHE A 26 -0.83 -9.64 -0.71
CA PHE A 26 -1.99 -8.75 -0.76
C PHE A 26 -3.22 -9.40 -1.39
N LEU A 27 -3.05 -10.19 -2.45
CA LEU A 27 -4.14 -10.94 -3.07
C LEU A 27 -4.74 -11.96 -2.09
N GLN A 28 -3.90 -12.68 -1.33
CA GLN A 28 -4.34 -13.64 -0.34
C GLN A 28 -5.07 -12.97 0.84
N GLU A 29 -4.53 -11.87 1.37
CA GLU A 29 -5.07 -11.21 2.56
C GLU A 29 -6.28 -10.31 2.26
N ARG A 30 -6.32 -9.67 1.09
CA ARG A 30 -7.29 -8.60 0.78
C ARG A 30 -8.11 -8.83 -0.48
N GLY A 31 -7.76 -9.82 -1.30
CA GLY A 31 -8.40 -10.06 -2.60
C GLY A 31 -8.05 -9.03 -3.67
N ASN A 32 -7.22 -8.03 -3.36
CA ASN A 32 -6.77 -7.02 -4.30
C ASN A 32 -5.34 -6.53 -4.00
N ILE A 33 -4.71 -5.89 -4.99
CA ILE A 33 -3.41 -5.23 -4.83
C ILE A 33 -3.66 -3.71 -4.86
N PRO A 34 -3.44 -2.98 -3.76
CA PRO A 34 -3.63 -1.53 -3.74
C PRO A 34 -2.74 -0.82 -4.75
N ASN A 35 -3.25 0.27 -5.35
CA ASN A 35 -2.55 1.03 -6.39
C ASN A 35 -1.19 1.61 -5.94
N LEU A 36 -1.04 1.90 -4.65
CA LEU A 36 0.23 2.29 -4.04
C LEU A 36 1.31 1.20 -4.25
N PHE A 37 0.99 -0.06 -3.96
CA PHE A 37 1.94 -1.17 -4.15
C PHE A 37 2.22 -1.42 -5.64
N ARG A 38 1.24 -1.22 -6.52
CA ARG A 38 1.46 -1.26 -7.98
C ARG A 38 2.41 -0.15 -8.47
N THR A 39 2.47 0.96 -7.76
CA THR A 39 3.40 2.06 -8.07
C THR A 39 4.79 1.76 -7.51
N LEU A 40 4.86 1.32 -6.25
CA LEU A 40 6.09 0.96 -5.55
C LEU A 40 6.80 -0.26 -6.17
N ALA A 41 6.10 -1.16 -6.85
CA ALA A 41 6.67 -2.35 -7.48
C ALA A 41 7.79 -2.06 -8.50
N ARG A 42 7.91 -0.81 -8.99
CA ARG A 42 9.06 -0.36 -9.79
C ARG A 42 10.39 -0.39 -9.03
N ARG A 43 10.33 -0.39 -7.69
CA ARG A 43 11.46 -0.47 -6.76
C ARG A 43 11.14 -1.52 -5.68
N PRO A 44 11.29 -2.82 -5.99
CA PRO A 44 10.86 -3.93 -5.14
C PRO A 44 11.42 -3.87 -3.71
N GLU A 45 12.64 -3.37 -3.54
CA GLU A 45 13.30 -3.17 -2.26
C GLU A 45 12.56 -2.15 -1.38
N ILE A 46 12.13 -1.02 -1.97
CA ILE A 46 11.34 0.01 -1.27
C ILE A 46 9.94 -0.53 -0.97
N MET A 47 9.33 -1.22 -1.92
CA MET A 47 8.00 -1.81 -1.76
C MET A 47 7.97 -2.78 -0.57
N THR A 48 8.97 -3.66 -0.49
CA THR A 48 9.08 -4.66 0.58
C THR A 48 9.26 -4.01 1.93
N ALA A 49 10.16 -3.03 2.03
CA ALA A 49 10.37 -2.27 3.27
C ALA A 49 9.08 -1.56 3.72
N TYR A 50 8.38 -0.90 2.79
CA TYR A 50 7.12 -0.22 3.07
C TYR A 50 6.01 -1.19 3.51
N ALA A 51 5.92 -2.35 2.86
CA ALA A 51 4.91 -3.35 3.20
C ALA A 51 5.10 -3.89 4.64
N ASN A 52 6.36 -4.07 5.05
CA ASN A 52 6.69 -4.49 6.41
C ASN A 52 6.42 -3.38 7.43
N LEU A 53 6.75 -2.12 7.10
CA LEU A 53 6.42 -0.97 7.93
C LEU A 53 4.91 -0.82 8.13
N LEU A 54 4.14 -0.89 7.05
CA LEU A 54 2.68 -0.84 7.10
C LEU A 54 2.13 -1.92 8.01
N HIS A 55 2.61 -3.16 7.88
CA HIS A 55 2.16 -4.24 8.74
C HIS A 55 2.46 -3.98 10.22
N ALA A 56 3.71 -3.60 10.54
CA ALA A 56 4.13 -3.32 11.91
C ALA A 56 3.36 -2.16 12.53
N VAL A 57 3.10 -1.09 11.78
CA VAL A 57 2.39 0.08 12.31
C VAL A 57 0.90 -0.20 12.45
N THR A 58 0.26 -0.80 11.45
CA THR A 58 -1.20 -0.94 11.43
C THR A 58 -1.68 -2.13 12.27
N TYR A 59 -1.06 -3.30 12.16
CA TYR A 59 -1.64 -4.56 12.66
C TYR A 59 -1.02 -5.11 13.95
N THR A 60 0.04 -4.52 14.49
CA THR A 60 0.68 -4.99 15.74
C THR A 60 0.66 -3.94 16.85
N GLY A 61 1.08 -4.27 18.06
CA GLY A 61 1.13 -3.33 19.20
C GLY A 61 -0.16 -3.29 20.01
N THR A 62 -0.34 -2.22 20.79
CA THR A 62 -1.38 -2.13 21.84
C THR A 62 -2.60 -1.29 21.46
N VAL A 63 -2.53 -0.56 20.34
CA VAL A 63 -3.64 0.27 19.85
C VAL A 63 -4.44 -0.53 18.82
N ASP A 64 -5.78 -0.50 18.95
CA ASP A 64 -6.69 -1.18 18.02
C ASP A 64 -6.47 -0.72 16.57
N VAL A 65 -6.54 -1.67 15.64
CA VAL A 65 -6.47 -1.42 14.18
C VAL A 65 -7.50 -0.38 13.76
N GLN A 66 -8.73 -0.45 14.28
CA GLN A 66 -9.79 0.50 13.91
C GLN A 66 -9.43 1.94 14.27
N LEU A 67 -8.83 2.15 15.45
CA LEU A 67 -8.40 3.48 15.87
C LEU A 67 -7.23 3.99 15.01
N LYS A 68 -6.30 3.10 14.62
CA LYS A 68 -5.21 3.47 13.71
C LYS A 68 -5.71 3.86 12.32
N GLU A 69 -6.71 3.15 11.78
CA GLU A 69 -7.35 3.52 10.52
C GLU A 69 -8.04 4.89 10.62
N LEU A 70 -8.72 5.19 11.73
CA LEU A 70 -9.28 6.54 11.96
C LEU A 70 -8.20 7.63 12.01
N CYS A 71 -7.05 7.35 12.63
CA CYS A 71 -5.90 8.26 12.61
C CYS A 71 -5.37 8.47 11.19
N ILE A 72 -5.23 7.41 10.40
CA ILE A 72 -4.81 7.48 8.99
C ILE A 72 -5.79 8.38 8.21
N LEU A 73 -7.09 8.14 8.33
CA LEU A 73 -8.12 8.95 7.67
C LEU A 73 -8.04 10.43 8.09
N ARG A 74 -7.86 10.71 9.38
CA ARG A 74 -7.76 12.08 9.87
C ARG A 74 -6.53 12.80 9.32
N VAL A 75 -5.38 12.11 9.27
CA VAL A 75 -4.15 12.67 8.71
C VAL A 75 -4.27 12.89 7.19
N SER A 76 -4.93 11.98 6.46
CA SER A 76 -5.21 12.17 5.03
C SER A 76 -6.06 13.40 4.77
N GLN A 77 -7.10 13.65 5.59
CA GLN A 77 -7.93 14.86 5.48
C GLN A 77 -7.12 16.14 5.74
N ILE A 78 -6.26 16.15 6.76
CA ILE A 78 -5.41 17.31 7.09
C ILE A 78 -4.45 17.64 5.94
N ASN A 79 -4.00 16.62 5.21
CA ASN A 79 -3.07 16.77 4.09
C ASN A 79 -3.75 16.84 2.71
N ASP A 80 -5.08 16.96 2.64
CA ASP A 80 -5.86 16.94 1.40
C ASP A 80 -5.51 15.75 0.47
N SER A 81 -5.20 14.59 1.05
CA SER A 81 -4.91 13.37 0.31
C SER A 81 -6.21 12.71 -0.16
N ALA A 82 -6.43 12.71 -1.48
CA ALA A 82 -7.60 12.09 -2.12
C ALA A 82 -7.41 10.62 -2.53
N TYR A 83 -6.21 10.06 -2.31
CA TYR A 83 -5.92 8.64 -2.45
C TYR A 83 -6.29 7.90 -1.17
#